data_AF-A0A8S3FCN9-F1
#
_entry.id   AF-A0A8S3FCN9-F1
#
_cell.length_a   1.000
_cell.length_b   1.000
_cell.length_c   1.000
_cell.angle_alpha   90.00
_cell.angle_beta   90.00
_cell.angle_gamma   90.00
#
_symmetry.space_group_name_H-M   'P 1'
#
loop_
_entity.id
_entity.type
_entity.pdbx_description
1 polymer ?
#
loop_
_entity_poly.entity_id
_entity_poly.type
_entity_poly.pdbx_seq_one_letter_code
_entity_poly.pdbx_strand_id
1 'polypeptide(L)'
;STPAASTVNEPSSNSNKNIGYTITVQTGSVEFAGTDANVFLSLYGDKNKIVRFQLQKSKNNSNPFERGHKDEFEFENINIGQLKTITIEHDGSTIGAGWYLDFIDVTYNNNTVNFPIDRWLAINENDKRIRLELEPNTKPTSKIAAGK
;
A
#
# COMPACT_ATOMS: atom_id res chain seq x y z
N SER A 1 51.43 -19.08 28.86
CA SER A 1 51.20 -18.50 27.54
C SER A 1 50.16 -19.30 26.80
N THR A 2 49.16 -18.58 26.29
CA THR A 2 48.15 -18.92 25.27
C THR A 2 47.01 -19.90 25.66
N PRO A 3 45.74 -19.57 25.33
CA PRO A 3 44.54 -20.19 25.92
C PRO A 3 43.72 -21.06 24.95
N ALA A 4 42.63 -21.60 25.52
CA ALA A 4 41.62 -22.51 25.00
C ALA A 4 41.02 -22.19 23.61
N ALA A 5 40.72 -23.26 22.85
CA ALA A 5 39.79 -23.24 21.74
C ALA A 5 38.35 -23.33 22.30
N SER A 6 37.59 -22.24 22.16
CA SER A 6 36.14 -22.24 22.38
C SER A 6 35.46 -22.42 21.04
N THR A 7 34.84 -23.59 20.85
CA THR A 7 33.86 -23.82 19.79
C THR A 7 32.68 -22.87 20.02
N VAL A 8 32.53 -21.88 19.13
CA VAL A 8 31.33 -21.05 19.07
C VAL A 8 30.21 -21.88 18.45
N ASN A 9 29.23 -22.22 19.29
CA ASN A 9 27.93 -22.71 18.84
C ASN A 9 27.18 -21.51 18.25
N GLU A 10 27.07 -21.45 16.92
CA GLU A 10 26.12 -20.59 16.21
C GLU A 10 24.69 -20.98 16.63
N PRO A 11 23.87 -20.06 17.19
CA PRO A 11 22.47 -20.36 17.40
C PRO A 11 21.77 -20.40 16.04
N SER A 12 21.29 -21.59 15.68
CA SER A 12 20.35 -21.81 14.58
C SER A 12 19.14 -20.89 14.73
N SER A 13 19.07 -19.81 13.98
CA SER A 13 17.91 -18.92 13.99
C SER A 13 16.75 -19.59 13.25
N ASN A 14 16.05 -20.49 13.95
CA ASN A 14 14.72 -20.91 13.55
C ASN A 14 13.74 -19.78 13.88
N SER A 15 13.89 -18.64 13.20
CA SER A 15 12.89 -17.60 13.20
C SER A 15 11.80 -18.04 12.23
N ASN A 16 10.61 -18.32 12.74
CA ASN A 16 9.40 -18.28 11.94
C ASN A 16 9.30 -16.84 11.41
N LYS A 17 9.96 -16.55 10.28
CA LYS A 17 9.92 -15.24 9.67
C LYS A 17 8.48 -15.01 9.27
N ASN A 18 7.79 -14.13 9.99
CA ASN A 18 6.42 -13.79 9.71
C ASN A 18 6.40 -13.14 8.33
N ILE A 19 5.98 -13.90 7.32
CA ILE A 19 5.98 -13.46 5.93
C ILE A 19 4.87 -12.42 5.80
N GLY A 20 5.23 -11.14 5.64
CA GLY A 20 4.28 -10.03 5.66
C GLY A 20 4.55 -8.95 4.64
N TYR A 21 3.55 -8.10 4.43
CA TYR A 21 3.60 -6.90 3.58
C TYR A 21 3.68 -5.66 4.45
N THR A 22 4.52 -4.72 4.04
CA THR A 22 4.46 -3.32 4.47
C THR A 22 3.87 -2.51 3.32
N ILE A 23 2.76 -1.84 3.59
CA ILE A 23 2.08 -0.94 2.65
C ILE A 23 2.39 0.48 3.08
N THR A 24 3.02 1.25 2.20
CA THR A 24 3.26 2.68 2.41
C THR A 24 2.36 3.47 1.49
N VAL A 25 1.61 4.42 2.03
CA VAL A 25 0.67 5.27 1.29
C VAL A 25 1.10 6.72 1.45
N GLN A 26 1.27 7.45 0.35
CA GLN A 26 1.57 8.88 0.38
C GLN A 26 0.35 9.66 -0.09
N THR A 27 -0.26 10.40 0.83
CA THR A 27 -1.29 11.39 0.49
C THR A 27 -0.62 12.66 -0.04
N GLY A 28 -1.21 13.25 -1.07
CA GLY A 28 -0.70 14.45 -1.70
C GLY A 28 -0.69 15.67 -0.79
N SER A 29 0.09 16.67 -1.17
CA SER A 29 0.25 17.92 -0.41
C SER A 29 -0.62 19.07 -0.93
N VAL A 30 -1.48 18.82 -1.92
CA VAL A 30 -2.44 19.80 -2.44
C VAL A 30 -3.52 20.12 -1.39
N GLU A 31 -4.22 21.24 -1.56
CA GLU A 31 -5.29 21.64 -0.64
C GLU A 31 -6.41 20.58 -0.61
N PHE A 32 -6.94 20.28 0.58
CA PHE A 32 -7.97 19.27 0.81
C PHE A 32 -7.61 17.85 0.36
N ALA A 33 -6.32 17.52 0.26
CA ALA A 33 -5.87 16.21 -0.21
C ALA A 33 -6.22 15.03 0.71
N GLY A 34 -6.47 15.27 2.00
CA GLY A 34 -6.69 14.20 2.98
C GLY A 34 -8.10 13.63 2.98
N THR A 35 -8.29 12.47 3.62
CA THR A 35 -9.60 11.83 3.74
C THR A 35 -9.78 11.11 5.07
N ASP A 36 -10.98 11.21 5.64
CA ASP A 36 -11.42 10.42 6.81
C ASP A 36 -12.28 9.20 6.40
N ALA A 37 -12.43 8.93 5.10
CA ALA A 37 -13.19 7.78 4.62
C ALA A 37 -12.45 6.46 4.90
N ASN A 38 -13.18 5.34 4.91
CA ASN A 38 -12.54 4.04 5.07
C ASN A 38 -11.79 3.65 3.79
N VAL A 39 -10.48 3.45 3.91
CA VAL A 39 -9.61 3.06 2.79
C VAL A 39 -9.35 1.55 2.78
N PHE A 40 -9.42 0.96 1.58
CA PHE A 40 -9.20 -0.46 1.35
C PHE A 40 -8.17 -0.69 0.24
N LEU A 41 -7.28 -1.65 0.46
CA LEU A 41 -6.31 -2.09 -0.53
C LEU A 41 -6.50 -3.58 -0.81
N SER A 42 -6.61 -3.96 -2.08
CA SER A 42 -6.60 -5.36 -2.52
C SER A 42 -5.32 -5.66 -3.28
N LEU A 43 -4.61 -6.73 -2.91
CA LEU A 43 -3.43 -7.23 -3.61
C LEU A 43 -3.80 -8.47 -4.43
N TYR A 44 -3.37 -8.51 -5.68
CA TYR A 44 -3.59 -9.61 -6.60
C TYR A 44 -2.26 -10.27 -6.94
N GLY A 45 -2.12 -11.56 -6.63
CA GLY A 45 -0.90 -12.33 -6.89
C GLY A 45 -1.06 -13.39 -7.98
N ASP A 46 0.07 -13.95 -8.43
CA ASP A 46 0.12 -15.03 -9.44
C ASP A 46 -0.46 -16.38 -8.97
N LYS A 47 -0.67 -16.57 -7.67
CA LYS A 47 -1.26 -17.80 -7.11
C LYS A 47 -2.80 -17.82 -7.14
N ASN A 48 -3.43 -17.01 -8.00
CA ASN A 48 -4.89 -16.76 -8.00
C ASN A 48 -5.42 -16.33 -6.62
N LYS A 49 -4.56 -15.76 -5.77
CA LYS A 49 -4.90 -15.33 -4.43
C LYS A 49 -5.10 -13.82 -4.43
N ILE A 50 -6.24 -13.41 -3.90
CA ILE A 50 -6.61 -12.02 -3.68
C ILE A 50 -6.69 -11.83 -2.18
N VAL A 51 -6.06 -10.77 -1.68
CA VAL A 51 -6.16 -10.40 -0.26
C VAL A 51 -6.56 -8.94 -0.17
N ARG A 52 -7.59 -8.66 0.63
CA ARG A 52 -8.11 -7.32 0.85
C ARG A 52 -7.82 -6.90 2.29
N PHE A 53 -7.34 -5.67 2.43
CA PHE A 53 -7.05 -5.02 3.70
C PHE A 53 -7.93 -3.78 3.84
N GLN A 54 -8.37 -3.50 5.06
CA GLN A 54 -8.78 -2.15 5.44
C GLN A 54 -7.58 -1.50 6.13
N LEU A 55 -7.16 -0.34 5.62
CA LEU A 55 -5.98 0.35 6.08
C LEU A 55 -6.35 1.29 7.24
N GLN A 56 -6.52 0.75 8.45
CA GLN A 56 -7.02 1.53 9.60
C GLN A 56 -5.94 2.02 10.56
N LYS A 57 -4.94 1.18 10.83
CA LYS A 57 -3.94 1.41 11.88
C LYS A 57 -2.58 1.66 11.26
N SER A 58 -2.29 2.92 10.98
CA SER A 58 -0.97 3.36 10.55
C SER A 58 0.02 3.23 11.72
N LYS A 59 1.25 2.80 11.41
CA LYS A 59 2.32 2.63 12.39
C LYS A 59 2.88 3.95 12.89
N ASN A 60 2.86 4.97 12.04
CA ASN A 60 3.55 6.22 12.26
C ASN A 60 2.61 7.42 12.48
N ASN A 61 1.32 7.31 12.11
CA ASN A 61 0.34 8.37 12.37
C ASN A 61 -0.92 7.81 13.04
N SER A 62 -1.46 8.54 14.01
CA SER A 62 -2.73 8.20 14.67
C SER A 62 -3.95 8.54 13.81
N ASN A 63 -3.83 9.53 12.90
CA ASN A 63 -4.81 9.82 11.87
C ASN A 63 -4.17 9.61 10.50
N PRO A 64 -4.43 8.48 9.82
CA PRO A 64 -3.88 8.20 8.51
C PRO A 64 -4.59 8.98 7.40
N PHE A 65 -3.94 9.04 6.24
CA PHE A 65 -4.46 9.66 5.01
C PHE A 65 -4.64 11.18 5.11
N GLU A 66 -3.87 11.82 5.96
CA GLU A 66 -3.81 13.27 6.08
C GLU A 66 -2.98 13.92 4.98
N ARG A 67 -3.30 15.17 4.65
CA ARG A 67 -2.58 15.94 3.62
C ARG A 67 -1.06 15.91 3.84
N GLY A 68 -0.33 15.48 2.82
CA GLY A 68 1.13 15.42 2.82
C GLY A 68 1.72 14.31 3.71
N HIS A 69 0.89 13.54 4.42
CA HIS A 69 1.36 12.48 5.28
C HIS A 69 1.69 11.22 4.49
N LYS A 70 2.68 10.50 5.01
CA LYS A 70 3.04 9.15 4.61
C LYS A 70 2.62 8.20 5.72
N ASP A 71 1.84 7.18 5.37
CA ASP A 71 1.32 6.19 6.31
C ASP A 71 1.85 4.80 6.01
N GLU A 72 2.24 4.06 7.05
CA GLU A 72 2.73 2.69 6.93
C GLU A 72 1.83 1.68 7.64
N PHE A 73 1.44 0.62 6.93
CA PHE A 73 0.60 -0.47 7.45
C PHE A 73 1.32 -1.81 7.28
N GLU A 74 1.30 -2.64 8.32
CA GLU A 74 1.94 -3.95 8.30
C GLU A 74 0.91 -5.07 8.43
N PHE A 75 1.04 -6.06 7.56
CA PHE A 75 0.18 -7.24 7.55
C PHE A 75 1.04 -8.49 7.47
N GLU A 76 0.88 -9.40 8.43
CA GLU A 76 1.70 -10.60 8.54
C GLU A 76 0.96 -11.85 8.05
N ASN A 77 1.70 -12.96 7.88
CA ASN A 77 1.17 -14.26 7.44
C ASN A 77 0.44 -14.24 6.08
N ILE A 78 0.86 -13.37 5.17
CA ILE A 78 0.27 -13.27 3.84
C ILE A 78 1.31 -13.59 2.78
N ASN A 79 0.98 -14.52 1.91
CA ASN A 79 1.76 -14.87 0.73
C ASN A 79 0.79 -14.97 -0.45
N ILE A 80 0.85 -14.00 -1.35
CA ILE A 80 0.08 -14.00 -2.62
C ILE A 80 0.92 -14.52 -3.80
N GLY A 81 2.20 -14.84 -3.56
CA GLY A 81 3.18 -15.05 -4.62
C GLY A 81 3.69 -13.72 -5.19
N GLN A 82 3.94 -13.66 -6.50
CA GLN A 82 4.37 -12.42 -7.14
C GLN A 82 3.19 -11.45 -7.23
N LEU A 83 3.36 -10.24 -6.70
CA LEU A 83 2.37 -9.16 -6.85
C LEU A 83 2.20 -8.81 -8.34
N LYS A 84 0.96 -8.81 -8.80
CA LYS A 84 0.58 -8.49 -10.18
C LYS A 84 -0.10 -7.15 -10.28
N THR A 85 -1.19 -6.94 -9.55
CA THR A 85 -1.91 -5.66 -9.50
C THR A 85 -2.33 -5.32 -8.09
N ILE A 86 -2.69 -4.05 -7.90
CA ILE A 86 -3.42 -3.61 -6.72
C ILE A 86 -4.73 -2.97 -7.11
N THR A 87 -5.67 -2.96 -6.18
CA THR A 87 -6.81 -2.05 -6.22
C THR A 87 -6.83 -1.23 -4.93
N ILE A 88 -6.78 0.08 -5.06
CA ILE A 88 -6.99 1.03 -3.96
C ILE A 88 -8.37 1.67 -4.09
N GLU A 89 -9.11 1.76 -2.99
CA GLU A 89 -10.40 2.45 -2.96
C GLU A 89 -10.76 3.00 -1.59
N HIS A 90 -11.69 3.95 -1.55
CA HIS A 90 -12.36 4.39 -0.33
C HIS A 90 -13.89 4.29 -0.48
N ASP A 91 -14.62 4.29 0.63
CA ASP A 91 -16.08 4.08 0.63
C ASP A 91 -16.92 5.37 0.48
N GLY A 92 -16.29 6.53 0.43
CA GLY A 92 -16.97 7.82 0.33
C GLY A 92 -17.86 8.17 1.53
N SER A 93 -17.64 7.54 2.70
CA SER A 93 -18.52 7.65 3.87
C SER A 93 -18.53 9.02 4.55
N THR A 94 -17.62 9.93 4.18
CA THR A 94 -17.47 11.26 4.80
C THR A 94 -17.83 12.39 3.83
N ILE A 95 -18.25 13.52 4.40
CA ILE A 95 -18.46 14.74 3.62
C ILE A 95 -17.10 15.22 3.14
N GLY A 96 -16.94 15.41 1.83
CA GLY A 96 -15.65 15.79 1.26
C GLY A 96 -14.63 14.66 1.24
N ALA A 97 -15.07 13.39 1.16
CA ALA A 97 -14.21 12.20 1.13
C ALA A 97 -13.17 12.13 -0.02
N GLY A 98 -13.08 13.16 -0.87
CA GLY A 98 -12.13 13.20 -1.97
C GLY A 98 -10.70 13.11 -1.43
N TRP A 99 -9.90 12.27 -2.06
CA TRP A 99 -8.55 11.96 -1.59
C TRP A 99 -7.56 12.17 -2.72
N TYR A 100 -6.57 13.03 -2.52
CA TYR A 100 -5.46 13.15 -3.47
C TYR A 100 -4.36 12.20 -3.06
N LEU A 101 -4.09 11.21 -3.90
CA LEU A 101 -3.14 10.15 -3.61
C LEU A 101 -1.95 10.25 -4.55
N ASP A 102 -0.75 10.37 -4.01
CA ASP A 102 0.49 10.49 -4.79
C ASP A 102 0.96 9.11 -5.24
N PHE A 103 1.16 8.17 -4.31
CA PHE A 103 1.62 6.82 -4.61
C PHE A 103 1.32 5.82 -3.49
N ILE A 104 1.45 4.54 -3.84
CA ILE A 104 1.50 3.41 -2.90
C ILE A 104 2.78 2.61 -3.16
N ASP A 105 3.51 2.26 -2.10
CA ASP A 105 4.57 1.24 -2.15
C ASP A 105 4.11 -0.03 -1.44
N VAL A 106 4.34 -1.18 -2.06
CA VAL A 106 4.10 -2.50 -1.48
C VAL A 106 5.43 -3.20 -1.30
N THR A 107 5.84 -3.39 -0.06
CA THR A 107 7.11 -4.04 0.29
C THR A 107 6.89 -5.46 0.81
N TYR A 108 7.61 -6.43 0.26
CA TYR A 108 7.58 -7.83 0.65
C TYR A 108 8.97 -8.46 0.50
N ASN A 109 9.48 -9.11 1.56
CA ASN A 109 10.82 -9.70 1.56
C ASN A 109 11.93 -8.75 1.05
N ASN A 110 11.95 -7.51 1.54
CA ASN A 110 12.87 -6.43 1.14
C ASN A 110 12.79 -6.01 -0.34
N ASN A 111 11.77 -6.46 -1.08
CA ASN A 111 11.48 -5.98 -2.43
C ASN A 111 10.30 -5.03 -2.36
N THR A 112 10.46 -3.83 -2.91
CA THR A 112 9.42 -2.80 -2.95
C THR A 112 8.94 -2.62 -4.37
N VAL A 113 7.61 -2.59 -4.54
CA VAL A 113 6.95 -2.30 -5.80
C VAL A 113 6.19 -0.98 -5.66
N ASN A 114 6.48 -0.02 -6.53
CA ASN A 114 5.85 1.29 -6.53
C ASN A 114 4.65 1.35 -7.49
N PHE A 115 3.59 2.03 -7.03
CA PHE A 115 2.39 2.32 -7.77
C PHE A 115 2.16 3.84 -7.73
N PRO A 116 2.67 4.60 -8.70
CA PRO A 116 2.43 6.03 -8.79
C PRO A 116 0.98 6.29 -9.19
N ILE A 117 0.33 7.29 -8.60
CA ILE A 117 -1.10 7.57 -8.80
C ILE A 117 -1.28 9.03 -9.21
N ASP A 118 -0.83 9.96 -8.36
CA ASP A 118 -0.81 11.42 -8.59
C ASP A 118 -2.15 11.96 -9.13
N ARG A 119 -3.24 11.68 -8.40
CA ARG A 119 -4.59 12.12 -8.79
C ARG A 119 -5.59 12.06 -7.65
N TRP A 120 -6.68 12.82 -7.80
CA TRP A 120 -7.89 12.67 -7.01
C TRP A 120 -8.58 11.32 -7.24
N LEU A 121 -8.93 10.68 -6.13
CA LEU A 121 -9.96 9.66 -5.99
C LEU A 121 -11.14 10.36 -5.31
N ALA A 122 -12.11 10.82 -6.10
CA ALA A 122 -13.28 11.54 -5.59
C ALA A 122 -14.43 11.43 -6.58
N ILE A 123 -15.67 11.49 -6.09
CA ILE A 123 -16.87 11.44 -6.95
C ILE A 123 -17.13 12.74 -7.72
N ASN A 124 -16.54 13.84 -7.26
CA ASN A 124 -16.72 15.19 -7.78
C ASN A 124 -15.50 15.73 -8.55
N GLU A 125 -14.39 15.00 -8.58
CA GLU A 125 -13.14 15.38 -9.25
C GLU A 125 -12.69 14.34 -10.29
N ASN A 126 -11.79 14.74 -11.20
CA ASN A 126 -11.16 13.87 -12.19
C ASN A 126 -12.18 13.01 -12.98
N ASP A 127 -12.00 11.68 -13.01
CA ASP A 127 -12.88 10.73 -13.70
C ASP A 127 -14.06 10.27 -12.83
N LYS A 128 -14.29 10.94 -11.68
CA LYS A 128 -15.33 10.64 -10.70
C LYS A 128 -15.23 9.25 -10.06
N ARG A 129 -14.03 8.66 -10.04
CA ARG A 129 -13.78 7.35 -9.43
C ARG A 129 -13.12 7.48 -8.06
N ILE A 130 -13.60 6.66 -7.14
CA ILE A 130 -13.06 6.45 -5.79
C ILE A 130 -12.27 5.14 -5.66
N ARG A 131 -12.08 4.44 -6.79
CA ARG A 131 -11.42 3.14 -6.93
C ARG A 131 -10.49 3.16 -8.13
N LEU A 132 -9.27 2.67 -7.95
CA LEU A 132 -8.28 2.50 -9.03
C LEU A 132 -7.65 1.11 -8.98
N GLU A 133 -7.59 0.46 -10.14
CA GLU A 133 -6.78 -0.72 -10.38
C GLU A 133 -5.47 -0.30 -11.04
N LEU A 134 -4.34 -0.80 -10.55
CA LEU A 134 -3.01 -0.33 -10.91
C LEU A 134 -2.06 -1.49 -11.17
N GLU A 135 -1.28 -1.35 -12.24
CA GLU A 135 -0.16 -2.21 -12.58
C GLU A 135 1.15 -1.60 -12.03
N PRO A 136 2.09 -2.42 -11.54
CA PRO A 136 3.39 -2.01 -11.03
C PRO A 136 4.15 -1.07 -11.97
N ASN A 137 4.77 -0.03 -11.42
CA ASN A 137 5.67 0.87 -12.13
C ASN A 137 5.07 1.52 -13.40
N THR A 138 3.75 1.57 -13.51
CA THR A 138 3.06 2.30 -14.56
C THR A 138 2.41 3.55 -13.95
N LYS A 139 2.65 4.72 -14.55
CA LYS A 139 1.78 5.85 -14.26
C LYS A 139 0.39 5.50 -14.80
N PRO A 140 -0.71 5.79 -14.07
CA PRO A 140 -2.04 5.59 -14.61
C PRO A 140 -2.14 6.40 -15.89
N THR A 141 -2.09 5.70 -17.02
CA THR A 141 -2.34 6.33 -18.31
C THR A 141 -3.76 6.83 -18.23
N SER A 142 -3.95 8.13 -18.36
CA SER A 142 -5.24 8.75 -18.67
C SER A 142 -5.73 8.18 -19.99
N LYS A 143 -6.21 6.93 -19.98
CA LYS A 143 -7.02 6.38 -21.07
C LYS A 143 -8.36 7.05 -20.91
N ILE A 144 -8.47 8.24 -21.52
CA ILE A 144 -9.70 8.67 -22.13
C ILE A 144 -10.10 7.49 -23.04
N ALA A 145 -11.08 6.70 -22.60
CA ALA A 145 -11.81 5.83 -23.49
C ALA A 145 -12.57 6.75 -24.44
N ALA A 146 -11.90 7.14 -25.52
CA ALA A 146 -12.55 7.66 -26.70
C ALA A 146 -13.33 6.50 -27.34
N GLY A 147 -14.63 6.71 -27.56
CA GLY A 147 -15.52 5.85 -28.33
C GLY A 147 -16.39 4.95 -27.44
N LYS A 148 -17.72 5.03 -27.52
CA LYS A 148 -18.54 5.15 -28.73
C LYS A 148 -19.82 5.94 -28.48
#